data_AF-A0A0B1SGN7-F1
#
_entry.id   AF-A0A0B1SGN7-F1
#
_cell.length_a   1.000
_cell.length_b   1.000
_cell.length_c   1.000
_cell.angle_alpha   90.00
_cell.angle_beta   90.00
_cell.angle_gamma   90.00
#
_symmetry.space_group_name_H-M   'P 1'
#
loop_
_entity.id
_entity.type
_entity.pdbx_description
1 polymer ?
#
loop_
_entity_poly.entity_id
_entity_poly.type
_entity_poly.pdbx_seq_one_letter_code
_entity_poly.pdbx_strand_id
1 'polypeptide(L)' 'MRRLLEYAAERLYRDLLMLIEERDRSIHALEITPKDEEDLSEKTSIFQKNYREKLLENKLALDKRIDQVGTNVMYFMHS' A
#
# COMPACT_ATOMS: atom_id res chain seq x y z
N MET A 1 3.71 -1.78 32.91
CA MET A 1 4.21 -2.31 31.62
C MET A 1 3.11 -2.88 30.72
N ARG A 2 2.18 -3.71 31.22
CA ARG A 2 1.10 -4.32 30.41
C ARG A 2 0.30 -3.33 29.53
N ARG A 3 -0.16 -2.21 30.12
CA ARG A 3 -0.88 -1.14 29.40
C ARG A 3 -0.08 -0.43 28.30
N LEU A 4 1.25 -0.34 28.45
CA LEU A 4 2.12 0.28 27.44
C LEU A 4 2.30 -0.64 26.23
N LEU A 5 2.40 -1.95 26.47
CA LEU A 5 2.47 -2.96 25.42
C LEU A 5 1.15 -3.05 24.64
N GLU A 6 0.02 -3.02 25.35
CA GLU A 6 -1.32 -2.99 24.74
C GLU A 6 -1.50 -1.75 23.84
N TYR A 7 -1.11 -0.57 24.32
CA TYR A 7 -1.17 0.66 23.53
C TYR A 7 -0.25 0.63 22.29
N ALA A 8 0.96 0.08 22.43
CA ALA A 8 1.89 -0.06 21.31
C ALA A 8 1.35 -1.05 20.25
N ALA A 9 0.78 -2.18 20.68
CA ALA A 9 0.16 -3.15 19.78
C ALA A 9 -1.05 -2.57 19.05
N GLU A 10 -1.91 -1.83 19.73
CA GLU A 10 -3.07 -1.17 19.11
C GLU A 10 -2.63 -0.15 18.06
N ARG A 11 -1.60 0.64 18.35
CA ARG A 11 -1.04 1.60 17.39
C ARG A 11 -0.47 0.91 16.16
N LEU A 12 0.32 -0.15 16.35
CA LEU A 12 0.89 -0.94 15.23
C LEU A 12 -0.21 -1.57 14.37
N TYR A 13 -1.30 -2.04 15.00
CA TYR A 13 -2.44 -2.59 14.29
C TYR A 13 -3.18 -1.53 13.45
N ARG A 14 -3.40 -0.32 14.01
CA ARG A 14 -4.00 0.79 13.26
C ARG A 14 -3.11 1.23 12.09
N ASP A 15 -1.80 1.30 12.30
CA ASP A 15 -0.84 1.62 11.25
C ASP A 15 -0.88 0.57 10.13
N LEU A 16 -0.99 -0.72 10.47
CA LEU A 16 -1.14 -1.81 9.51
C LEU A 16 -2.43 -1.67 8.67
N LEU A 17 -3.56 -1.36 9.31
CA LEU A 17 -4.83 -1.15 8.61
C LEU A 17 -4.74 0.00 7.61
N MET A 18 -4.16 1.15 8.01
CA MET A 18 -3.96 2.28 7.09
C MET A 18 -3.09 1.91 5.89
N LEU A 19 -2.01 1.15 6.10
CA LEU A 19 -1.14 0.71 5.00
C LEU A 19 -1.88 -0.21 4.02
N ILE A 20 -2.73 -1.10 4.52
CA ILE A 20 -3.58 -1.97 3.69
C ILE A 20 -4.56 -1.13 2.87
N GLU A 21 -5.25 -0.17 3.49
CA GLU A 21 -6.20 0.71 2.79
C GLU A 21 -5.52 1.51 1.67
N GLU A 22 -4.35 2.10 1.91
CA GLU A 22 -3.61 2.84 0.86
C GLU A 22 -3.15 1.93 -0.29
N ARG A 23 -2.84 0.67 0.04
CA ARG A 23 -2.47 -0.32 -0.96
C ARG A 23 -3.66 -0.73 -1.82
N ASP A 24 -4.83 -0.90 -1.22
CA ASP A 24 -6.08 -1.19 -1.95
C ASP A 24 -6.49 -0.01 -2.84
N ARG A 25 -6.32 1.24 -2.39
CA ARG A 25 -6.49 2.42 -3.25
C ARG A 25 -5.54 2.42 -4.45
N SER A 26 -4.29 2.01 -4.25
CA SER A 26 -3.29 1.90 -5.32
C SER A 26 -3.66 0.81 -6.34
N ILE A 27 -4.18 -0.33 -5.87
CA ILE A 27 -4.71 -1.40 -6.73
C ILE A 27 -5.91 -0.89 -7.53
N HIS A 28 -6.87 -0.25 -6.87
CA HIS A 28 -8.04 0.29 -7.54
C HIS A 28 -7.68 1.33 -8.60
N ALA A 29 -6.71 2.20 -8.32
CA ALA A 29 -6.17 3.15 -9.30
C ALA A 29 -5.57 2.45 -10.53
N LEU A 30 -4.93 1.30 -10.36
CA LEU A 30 -4.38 0.49 -11.46
C LEU A 30 -5.46 -0.23 -12.29
N GLU A 31 -6.61 -0.55 -11.68
CA GLU A 31 -7.77 -1.14 -12.35
C GLU A 31 -8.46 -0.12 -13.25
N ILE A 32 -8.66 1.12 -12.76
CA ILE A 32 -9.36 2.18 -13.50
C ILE A 32 -8.46 2.89 -14.52
N THR A 33 -7.14 2.74 -14.42
CA THR A 33 -6.18 3.29 -15.39
C THR A 33 -5.91 2.21 -16.43
N PRO A 34 -6.53 2.22 -17.63
CA PRO A 34 -6.36 1.15 -18.60
C PRO A 34 -4.90 0.98 -19.03
N LYS A 35 -4.54 -0.25 -19.40
CA LYS A 35 -3.20 -0.62 -19.84
C LYS A 35 -2.97 -0.28 -21.32
N ASP A 36 -4.05 -0.31 -22.09
CA ASP A 36 -4.04 -0.10 -23.53
C ASP A 36 -4.55 1.31 -23.87
N GLU A 37 -3.85 1.92 -24.82
CA GLU A 37 -3.94 3.33 -25.23
C GLU A 37 -4.93 3.54 -26.37
N GLU A 38 -6.07 2.85 -26.37
CA GLU A 38 -7.07 3.07 -27.42
C GLU A 38 -7.57 4.53 -27.30
N ASP A 39 -7.24 5.34 -28.32
CA ASP A 39 -7.61 6.75 -28.51
C ASP A 39 -6.93 7.84 -27.65
N LEU A 40 -5.76 7.58 -27.04
CA LEU A 40 -5.01 8.63 -26.35
C LEU A 40 -3.96 9.32 -27.24
N SER A 41 -3.79 10.63 -27.06
CA SER A 41 -2.66 11.34 -27.66
C SER A 41 -1.33 10.81 -27.09
N GLU A 42 -0.25 10.84 -27.87
CA GLU A 42 1.08 10.36 -27.47
C GLU A 42 1.55 10.93 -26.12
N LYS A 43 1.27 12.21 -25.86
CA LYS A 43 1.61 12.86 -24.57
C LYS A 43 0.79 12.31 -23.41
N THR A 44 -0.49 12.00 -23.64
CA THR A 44 -1.38 11.43 -22.63
C THR A 44 -1.01 9.97 -22.34
N SER A 45 -0.65 9.21 -23.37
CA SER A 45 -0.09 7.86 -23.27
C SER A 45 1.15 7.84 -22.36
N ILE A 46 2.14 8.72 -22.61
CA ILE A 46 3.35 8.81 -21.78
C ILE A 46 3.02 9.13 -20.33
N PHE A 47 2.11 10.09 -20.09
CA PHE A 47 1.70 10.44 -18.74
C PHE A 47 1.02 9.28 -18.02
N GLN A 48 0.10 8.59 -18.70
CA GLN A 48 -0.63 7.46 -18.16
C GLN A 48 0.29 6.28 -17.84
N LYS A 49 1.24 5.99 -18.73
CA LYS A 49 2.29 4.98 -18.50
C LYS A 49 3.12 5.30 -17.26
N ASN A 50 3.66 6.52 -17.18
CA ASN A 50 4.45 6.96 -16.03
C ASN A 50 3.64 6.94 -14.72
N TYR A 51 2.38 7.35 -14.77
CA TYR A 51 1.48 7.31 -13.63
C TYR A 51 1.24 5.86 -13.16
N ARG A 52 0.98 4.94 -14.11
CA ARG A 52 0.81 3.51 -13.82
C ARG A 52 2.07 2.89 -13.23
N GLU A 53 3.25 3.22 -13.75
CA GLU A 53 4.54 2.78 -13.18
C GLU A 53 4.70 3.23 -11.73
N LYS A 54 4.40 4.50 -11.42
CA LYS A 54 4.43 4.99 -10.03
C LYS A 54 3.44 4.29 -9.11
N LEU A 55 2.23 3.98 -9.60
CA LEU A 55 1.25 3.21 -8.82
C LEU A 55 1.77 1.80 -8.50
N LEU A 56 2.46 1.15 -9.44
CA LEU A 56 3.09 -0.16 -9.22
C LEU A 56 4.24 -0.07 -8.21
N GLU A 57 5.11 0.93 -8.32
CA GLU A 57 6.19 1.18 -7.36
C GLU A 57 5.64 1.41 -5.95
N ASN A 58 4.61 2.25 -5.82
CA ASN A 58 3.93 2.52 -4.55
C ASN A 58 3.30 1.26 -3.97
N LYS A 59 2.60 0.45 -4.78
CA LYS A 59 2.06 -0.84 -4.35
C LYS A 59 3.16 -1.74 -3.78
N LEU A 60 4.29 -1.88 -4.48
CA LEU A 60 5.40 -2.72 -4.04
C LEU A 60 6.04 -2.21 -2.75
N ALA A 61 6.17 -0.89 -2.60
CA ALA A 61 6.68 -0.28 -1.37
C ALA A 61 5.73 -0.52 -0.18
N LEU A 62 4.42 -0.39 -0.41
CA LEU A 62 3.40 -0.67 0.58
C LEU A 62 3.37 -2.15 0.98
N ASP A 63 3.42 -3.08 0.01
CA ASP A 63 3.47 -4.52 0.28
C ASP A 63 4.65 -4.87 1.21
N LYS A 64 5.86 -4.39 0.91
CA LYS A 64 7.04 -4.60 1.77
C LYS A 64 6.85 -4.04 3.19
N ARG A 65 6.20 -2.88 3.31
CA ARG A 65 5.99 -2.23 4.60
C ARG A 65 4.90 -2.91 5.42
N ILE A 66 3.85 -3.40 4.77
CA ILE A 66 2.80 -4.23 5.37
C ILE A 66 3.43 -5.51 5.93
N ASP A 67 4.28 -6.20 5.17
CA ASP A 67 4.96 -7.42 5.63
C ASP A 67 5.81 -7.15 6.88
N GLN A 68 6.57 -6.06 6.88
CA GLN A 68 7.41 -5.66 8.02
C GLN A 68 6.58 -5.33 9.27
N VAL A 69 5.51 -4.54 9.13
CA VAL A 69 4.64 -4.15 10.25
C VAL A 69 3.83 -5.35 10.73
N GLY A 70 3.32 -6.19 9.83
CA GLY A 70 2.58 -7.41 10.15
C GLY A 70 3.43 -8.42 10.93
N THR A 71 4.70 -8.57 10.55
CA THR A 71 5.67 -9.37 11.32
C THR A 71 5.85 -8.82 12.73
N ASN A 72 5.99 -7.50 12.89
CA ASN A 72 6.12 -6.87 14.20
C ASN A 72 4.86 -7.04 15.07
N VAL A 73 3.67 -6.92 14.48
CA VAL A 73 2.40 -7.18 15.19
C VAL A 73 2.35 -8.62 15.68
N MET A 74 2.69 -9.59 14.84
CA MET A 74 2.73 -11.01 15.26
C MET A 74 3.72 -11.24 16.41
N TYR A 75 4.92 -10.66 16.37
CA TYR A 75 5.88 -10.75 17.47
C TYR A 75 5.31 -10.17 18.76
N PHE A 76 4.68 -8.99 18.71
CA PHE A 76 4.09 -8.35 19.89
C PHE A 76 2.90 -9.13 20.48
N MET A 77 2.16 -9.88 19.66
CA MET A 77 1.04 -10.70 20.14
C MET A 77 1.46 -12.01 20.82
N HIS A 78 2.66 -12.50 20.53
CA HIS A 78 3.19 -13.76 21.08
C HIS A 78 4.28 -13.57 22.14
N SER A 79 4.61 -12.32 22.48
CA SER A 79 5.57 -11.91 23.52
C SER A 79 4.86 -11.57 24.83
#